data_AF-A0A914C673-F1
#
_entry.id   AF-A0A914C673-F1
#
_cell.length_a   1.000
_cell.length_b   1.000
_cell.length_c   1.000
_cell.angle_alpha   90.00
_cell.angle_beta   90.00
_cell.angle_gamma   90.00
#
_symmetry.space_group_name_H-M   'P 1'
#
loop_
_entity.id
_entity.type
_entity.pdbx_description
1 polymer ?
#
loop_
_entity_poly.entity_id
_entity_poly.type
_entity_poly.pdbx_seq_one_letter_code
_entity_poly.pdbx_strand_id
1 'polypeptide(L)' 'MLRARSPTTGISEIEFLYGNYNLRMVDVGGQRTEQRKWIHCFDNVNGILFIAELSGYNQVLDDGSHKMVND' A
#
# COMPACT_ATOMS: atom_id res chain seq x y z
N MET A 1 -12.29 -13.13 -1.06
CA MET A 1 -12.88 -11.77 -1.07
C MET A 1 -11.90 -10.85 -1.81
N LEU A 2 -12.14 -10.54 -3.08
CA LEU A 2 -11.17 -9.77 -3.93
C LEU A 2 -11.61 -8.32 -4.21
N ARG A 3 -12.92 -8.04 -4.19
CA ARG A 3 -13.49 -6.71 -4.50
C ARG A 3 -13.78 -5.86 -3.27
N ALA A 4 -13.52 -6.37 -2.07
CA ALA A 4 -13.77 -5.62 -0.86
C ALA A 4 -12.63 -4.66 -0.57
N ARG A 5 -12.97 -3.41 -0.25
CA ARG A 5 -12.00 -2.41 0.18
C ARG A 5 -11.79 -2.52 1.69
N SER A 6 -10.76 -3.26 2.08
CA SER A 6 -10.27 -3.29 3.45
C SER A 6 -8.89 -2.63 3.48
N PRO A 7 -8.67 -1.59 4.31
CA PRO A 7 -7.35 -0.98 4.40
C PRO A 7 -6.33 -1.99 4.93
N THR A 8 -5.17 -2.09 4.28
CA THR A 8 -4.02 -2.83 4.83
C THR A 8 -3.47 -2.05 6.02
N THR A 9 -3.26 -2.75 7.13
CA THR A 9 -2.63 -2.23 8.35
C THR A 9 -1.42 -3.08 8.69
N GLY A 10 -0.34 -2.45 9.16
CA GLY A 10 0.91 -3.15 9.47
C GLY A 10 1.71 -3.57 8.23
N ILE A 11 2.50 -4.62 8.43
CA ILE A 11 3.38 -5.22 7.42
C ILE A 11 2.93 -6.67 7.26
N SER A 12 2.69 -7.08 6.03
CA SER A 12 2.40 -8.46 5.66
C SER A 12 3.48 -8.96 4.72
N GLU A 13 3.90 -10.21 4.90
CA GLU A 13 4.91 -10.86 4.08
C GLU A 13 4.35 -12.17 3.54
N ILE A 14 4.59 -12.41 2.26
CA ILE A 14 4.26 -13.68 1.61
C ILE A 14 5.47 -14.17 0.82
N GLU A 15 5.79 -15.43 1.02
CA GLU A 15 6.82 -16.14 0.26
C GLU A 15 6.15 -17.13 -0.69
N PHE A 16 6.59 -17.14 -1.95
CA PHE A 16 6.07 -18.06 -2.95
C PHE A 16 7.11 -18.35 -4.03
N LEU A 17 7.02 -19.56 -4.59
CA LEU A 17 7.85 -19.99 -5.72
C LEU A 17 7.27 -19.49 -7.04
N TYR A 18 8.13 -18.94 -7.88
CA TYR A 18 7.83 -18.61 -9.27
C TYR A 18 8.90 -19.21 -10.19
N GLY A 19 8.57 -20.34 -10.81
CA GLY A 19 9.57 -21.16 -11.51
C GLY A 19 10.63 -21.66 -10.53
N ASN A 20 11.90 -21.32 -10.79
CA ASN A 20 13.04 -21.66 -9.92
C ASN A 20 13.41 -20.55 -8.94
N TYR A 21 12.63 -19.47 -8.87
CA TYR A 21 12.88 -18.34 -8.00
C TYR A 21 11.99 -18.41 -6.76
N ASN A 22 12.57 -18.18 -5.58
CA ASN A 22 11.81 -17.94 -4.37
C ASN A 22 11.59 -16.42 -4.24
N LEU A 23 10.34 -15.99 -4.32
CA LEU A 23 9.95 -14.60 -4.24
C LEU A 23 9.39 -14.30 -2.87
N ARG A 24 9.82 -13.17 -2.31
CA ARG A 24 9.34 -12.64 -1.04
C ARG A 24 8.71 -11.28 -1.29
N MET A 25 7.40 -11.20 -1.15
CA MET A 25 6.64 -9.98 -1.35
C MET A 25 6.23 -9.43 0.01
N VAL A 26 6.55 -8.16 0.24
CA VAL A 26 6.20 -7.42 1.46
C VAL A 26 5.16 -6.37 1.09
N ASP A 27 3.95 -6.49 1.63
CA ASP A 27 2.87 -5.51 1.52
C ASP A 27 2.84 -4.66 2.81
N VAL A 28 3.08 -3.37 2.67
CA VAL A 28 3.02 -2.41 3.78
C VAL A 28 1.86 -1.47 3.53
N GLY A 29 1.05 -1.22 4.56
CA GLY A 29 -0.08 -0.30 4.45
C GLY A 29 0.30 1.02 3.79
N GLY A 30 -0.47 1.42 2.76
CA GLY A 30 -0.23 2.67 2.01
C GLY A 30 -0.77 3.93 2.68
N GLN A 31 -1.54 3.79 3.77
CA GLN A 31 -2.09 4.91 4.54
C GLN A 31 -0.97 5.73 5.18
N ARG A 32 -1.18 7.05 5.34
CA ARG A 32 -0.15 7.98 5.84
C ARG A 32 0.44 7.58 7.20
N THR A 33 -0.36 6.96 8.08
CA THR A 33 0.08 6.45 9.38
C THR A 33 1.01 5.25 9.26
N GLU A 34 0.81 4.43 8.23
CA GLU A 34 1.57 3.20 7.97
C GLU A 34 2.83 3.46 7.15
N GLN A 35 2.88 4.53 6.35
CA GLN A 35 4.03 4.90 5.51
C GLN A 35 5.36 5.02 6.29
N ARG A 36 5.31 5.38 7.57
CA ARG A 36 6.52 5.44 8.42
C ARG A 36 7.19 4.07 8.60
N LYS A 37 6.44 2.98 8.43
CA LYS A 37 6.94 1.60 8.58
C LYS A 37 7.71 1.11 7.36
N TRP A 38 7.57 1.79 6.22
CA TRP A 38 8.19 1.38 4.95
C TRP A 38 9.70 1.20 5.11
N ILE A 39 10.38 2.12 5.80
CA ILE A 39 11.83 2.09 6.01
C ILE A 39 12.32 0.79 6.67
N HIS A 40 11.49 0.10 7.45
CA HIS A 40 11.83 -1.16 8.10
C HIS A 40 11.78 -2.37 7.16
N CYS A 41 11.17 -2.23 5.98
CA CYS A 41 10.98 -3.29 5.00
C CYS A 41 11.91 -3.14 3.77
N PHE A 42 12.76 -2.11 3.76
CA PHE A 42 13.62 -1.76 2.63
C PHE A 42 15.00 -2.42 2.65
N ASP A 43 15.26 -3.35 3.58
CA ASP A 43 16.53 -4.06 3.62
C ASP A 43 16.56 -5.21 2.60
N ASN A 44 17.62 -5.25 1.79
CA ASN A 44 17.88 -6.26 0.77
C ASN A 44 16.71 -6.51 -0.21
N VAL A 45 16.00 -5.46 -0.63
CA VAL A 45 14.92 -5.57 -1.64
C VAL A 45 15.50 -5.64 -3.05
N ASN A 46 14.99 -6.54 -3.89
CA ASN A 46 15.42 -6.64 -5.29
C ASN A 46 14.69 -5.66 -6.22
N GLY A 47 13.55 -5.11 -5.77
CA GLY A 47 12.75 -4.19 -6.57
C GLY A 47 11.55 -3.64 -5.80
N ILE A 48 10.90 -2.63 -6.37
CA ILE A 48 9.71 -1.98 -5.81
C ILE A 48 8.57 -2.09 -6.82
N LEU A 49 7.42 -2.57 -6.37
CA LEU A 49 6.17 -2.52 -7.14
C LEU A 49 5.39 -1.27 -6.71
N PHE A 50 5.43 -0.22 -7.54
CA PHE A 50 4.66 1.00 -7.29
C PHE A 50 3.29 0.89 -7.97
N ILE A 51 2.22 1.03 -7.19
CA ILE A 51 0.83 0.93 -7.66
C ILE A 51 0.21 2.33 -7.68
N ALA A 52 -0.41 2.70 -8.80
CA ALA A 52 -1.11 3.97 -8.99
C ALA A 52 -2.52 3.75 -9.51
N GLU A 53 -3.49 4.52 -8.98
CA GLU A 53 -4.87 4.48 -9.45
C GLU A 53 -5.08 5.41 -10.64
N LEU A 54 -5.08 4.85 -11.85
CA LEU A 54 -5.29 5.64 -13.08
C LEU A 54 -6.75 6.13 -13.22
N SER A 55 -7.72 5.36 -12.72
CA SER A 55 -9.14 5.73 -12.73
C SER A 55 -9.48 6.88 -11.79
N GLY A 56 -8.59 7.22 -10.86
CA GLY A 56 -8.77 8.29 -9.88
C GLY A 56 -8.47 9.69 -10.40
N TYR A 57 -8.30 9.87 -11.71
CA TYR A 57 -7.81 11.15 -12.30
C TYR A 57 -8.68 12.37 -11.96
N ASN A 58 -9.97 12.18 -11.69
CA ASN A 58 -10.93 13.22 -11.32
C ASN A 58 -11.37 13.13 -9.85
N GLN A 59 -10.71 12.30 -9.04
CA GLN A 59 -10.98 12.17 -7.61
C GLN A 59 -10.04 13.08 -6.81
N VAL A 60 -10.52 13.54 -5.65
CA VAL A 60 -9.72 14.28 -4.68
C VAL A 60 -9.23 13.33 -3.59
N LEU A 61 -8.02 13.59 -3.07
CA LEU A 61 -7.49 12.84 -1.94
C LEU A 61 -8.29 13.20 -0.69
N ASP A 62 -8.82 12.19 -0.01
CA ASP A 62 -9.37 12.35 1.34
C ASP A 62 -8.20 12.32 2.33
N ASP A 63 -7.66 13.50 2.63
CA ASP A 63 -6.57 13.69 3.59
C ASP A 63 -7.05 14.01 5.02
N GLY A 64 -8.37 13.93 5.25
CA GLY A 64 -8.99 14.29 6.52
C GLY A 64 -8.94 15.79 6.86
N SER A 65 -8.57 16.66 5.91
CA SER A 65 -8.47 18.12 6.13
C SER A 65 -9.71 18.90 5.68
N HIS A 66 -10.66 18.24 5.01
CA HIS A 66 -11.97 18.82 4.72
C HIS A 66 -12.78 19.00 6.01
N LYS A 67 -12.54 20.11 6.70
CA LYS A 67 -13.49 20.63 7.67
C LYS A 67 -14.78 20.91 6.90
N MET A 68 -15.86 20.29 7.35
CA MET A 68 -17.22 20.71 7.02
C MET A 68 -17.30 22.21 7.34
N VAL A 69 -17.25 23.06 6.31
CA VAL A 69 -17.68 24.44 6.43
C VAL A 69 -19.19 24.33 6.52
N ASN A 70 -19.71 24.32 7.75
CA ASN A 70 -21.12 24.52 7.98
C ASN A 70 -21.42 25.97 7.59
N ASP A 71 -22.20 26.14 6.54
CA ASP A 71 -23.11 27.29 6.41
C ASP A 71 -24.20 27.22 7.51
#